data_AF-A0AAU6F785-F1
#
_entry.id   AF-A0AAU6F785-F1
#
_cell.length_a   1.000
_cell.length_b   1.000
_cell.length_c   1.000
_cell.angle_alpha   90.00
_cell.angle_beta   90.00
_cell.angle_gamma   90.00
#
_symmetry.space_group_name_H-M   'P 1'
#
loop_
_entity.id
_entity.type
_entity.pdbx_description
1 polymer ?
#
loop_
_entity_poly.entity_id
_entity_poly.type
_entity_poly.pdbx_seq_one_letter_code
_entity_poly.pdbx_strand_id
1 'polypeptide(L)'
;MTNEFMGPPWQADWTKSAEDNHNALPKHAQELVDAARAELVTARDPYFRGIDTDRDLPAGMSVEPVQSTRPSGEHVLYFDYGRGWLRYHFTPRATDPQLVLDECFWQ
;
A
#
# COMPACT_ATOMS: atom_id res chain seq x y z
N MET A 1 26.92 9.07 -11.55
CA MET A 1 25.51 9.49 -11.63
C MET A 1 24.89 9.07 -10.31
N THR A 2 24.60 10.02 -9.43
CA THR A 2 23.81 9.74 -8.23
C THR A 2 22.42 9.33 -8.73
N ASN A 3 22.04 8.08 -8.51
CA ASN A 3 20.63 7.69 -8.60
C ASN A 3 19.93 8.42 -7.47
N GLU A 4 19.50 9.65 -7.74
CA GLU A 4 18.56 10.38 -6.91
C GLU A 4 17.24 9.62 -7.03
N PHE A 5 17.08 8.57 -6.24
CA PHE A 5 15.80 7.89 -6.09
C PHE A 5 14.80 8.98 -5.70
N MET A 6 13.80 9.23 -6.55
CA MET A 6 12.76 10.20 -6.24
C MET A 6 12.16 9.85 -4.89
N GLY A 7 11.85 10.84 -4.06
CA GLY A 7 11.11 10.61 -2.82
C GLY A 7 9.61 10.41 -3.10
N PRO A 8 8.81 10.10 -2.08
CA PRO A 8 7.36 10.12 -2.21
C PRO A 8 6.86 11.53 -2.63
N PRO A 9 5.69 11.65 -3.30
CA PRO A 9 4.70 10.58 -3.52
C PRO A 9 5.11 9.59 -4.61
N TRP A 10 4.93 8.30 -4.35
CA TRP A 10 5.19 7.24 -5.32
C TRP A 10 4.13 7.20 -6.42
N GLN A 11 4.55 6.83 -7.63
CA GLN A 11 3.57 6.39 -8.62
C GLN A 11 2.85 5.14 -8.07
N ALA A 12 1.52 5.13 -8.16
CA ALA A 12 0.71 4.01 -7.69
C ALA A 12 -0.34 3.63 -8.72
N ASP A 13 -0.24 2.41 -9.23
CA ASP A 13 -1.16 1.85 -10.22
C ASP A 13 -1.96 0.70 -9.62
N TRP A 14 -3.08 0.42 -10.27
CA TRP A 14 -3.97 -0.68 -9.92
C TRP A 14 -3.82 -1.80 -10.95
N THR A 15 -3.90 -3.05 -10.50
CA THR A 15 -4.32 -4.10 -11.43
C THR A 15 -5.78 -3.86 -11.81
N LYS A 16 -6.16 -4.29 -13.02
CA LYS A 16 -7.56 -4.17 -13.48
C LYS A 16 -8.55 -4.79 -12.48
N SER A 17 -8.21 -5.94 -11.89
CA SER A 17 -9.08 -6.61 -10.92
C SER A 17 -9.22 -5.80 -9.64
N ALA A 18 -8.15 -5.18 -9.15
CA ALA A 18 -8.20 -4.36 -7.94
C ALA A 18 -9.00 -3.07 -8.17
N GLU A 19 -8.83 -2.45 -9.34
CA GLU A 19 -9.61 -1.27 -9.76
C GLU A 19 -11.10 -1.61 -9.89
N ASP A 20 -11.46 -2.73 -10.56
CA ASP A 20 -12.84 -3.18 -10.69
C ASP A 20 -13.47 -3.44 -9.31
N ASN A 21 -12.74 -4.09 -8.40
CA ASN A 21 -13.18 -4.34 -7.03
C ASN A 21 -13.40 -3.04 -6.25
N HIS A 22 -12.44 -2.10 -6.31
CA HIS A 22 -12.55 -0.80 -5.67
C HIS A 22 -13.79 -0.04 -6.17
N ASN A 23 -13.98 0.01 -7.49
CA ASN A 23 -15.10 0.71 -8.11
C ASN A 23 -16.48 0.10 -7.76
N ALA A 24 -16.52 -1.19 -7.42
CA ALA A 24 -17.74 -1.88 -6.99
C ALA A 24 -18.11 -1.64 -5.51
N LEU A 25 -17.21 -1.09 -4.70
CA LEU A 25 -17.47 -0.82 -3.28
C LEU A 25 -18.48 0.31 -3.07
N PRO A 26 -19.20 0.35 -1.93
CA PRO A 26 -19.93 1.54 -1.51
C PRO A 26 -19.02 2.76 -1.40
N LYS A 27 -19.56 3.97 -1.63
CA LYS A 27 -18.76 5.21 -1.66
C LYS A 27 -17.88 5.43 -0.43
N HIS A 28 -18.41 5.18 0.76
CA HIS A 28 -17.63 5.28 1.99
C HIS A 28 -16.42 4.34 2.01
N ALA A 29 -16.58 3.11 1.51
CA ALA A 29 -15.49 2.15 1.46
C ALA A 29 -14.44 2.51 0.38
N GLN A 30 -14.86 3.12 -0.73
CA GLN A 30 -13.92 3.71 -1.71
C GLN A 30 -13.05 4.78 -1.05
N GLU A 31 -13.65 5.70 -0.27
CA GLU A 31 -12.91 6.74 0.44
C GLU A 31 -11.91 6.17 1.46
N LEU A 32 -12.28 5.09 2.17
CA LEU A 32 -11.38 4.39 3.09
C LEU A 32 -10.20 3.75 2.36
N VAL A 33 -10.45 3.13 1.21
CA VAL A 33 -9.42 2.55 0.35
C VAL A 33 -8.48 3.62 -0.19
N ASP A 34 -9.02 4.73 -0.68
CA ASP A 34 -8.23 5.86 -1.19
C ASP A 34 -7.36 6.48 -0.08
N ALA A 35 -7.88 6.59 1.14
CA ALA A 35 -7.12 7.03 2.30
C ALA A 35 -5.99 6.04 2.65
N ALA A 36 -6.27 4.75 2.69
CA ALA A 36 -5.26 3.70 2.91
C ALA A 36 -4.16 3.73 1.84
N ARG A 37 -4.54 3.90 0.56
CA ARG A 37 -3.59 4.06 -0.55
C ARG A 37 -2.73 5.32 -0.40
N ALA A 38 -3.31 6.42 0.08
CA ALA A 38 -2.57 7.65 0.29
C ALA A 38 -1.40 7.44 1.27
N GLU A 39 -1.62 6.73 2.38
CA GLU A 39 -0.57 6.38 3.34
C GLU A 39 0.59 5.63 2.68
N LEU A 40 0.29 4.64 1.83
CA LEU A 40 1.31 3.88 1.10
C LEU A 40 2.11 4.77 0.13
N VAL A 41 1.42 5.66 -0.59
CA VAL A 41 2.00 6.54 -1.60
C VAL A 41 2.92 7.58 -0.96
N THR A 42 2.58 8.07 0.24
CA THR A 42 3.35 9.11 0.92
C THR A 42 4.44 8.56 1.85
N ALA A 43 4.38 7.28 2.21
CA ALA A 43 5.35 6.65 3.08
C ALA A 43 6.75 6.63 2.45
N ARG A 44 7.80 6.94 3.22
CA ARG A 44 9.17 6.84 2.74
C ARG A 44 9.58 5.40 2.40
N ASP A 45 9.08 4.44 3.18
CA ASP A 45 9.15 3.02 2.89
C ASP A 45 7.72 2.46 2.90
N PRO A 46 7.10 2.20 1.73
CA PRO A 46 5.75 1.67 1.65
C PRO A 46 5.56 0.31 2.33
N TYR A 47 6.64 -0.40 2.68
CA TYR A 47 6.56 -1.65 3.44
C TYR A 47 6.55 -1.46 4.96
N PHE A 48 6.71 -0.23 5.46
CA PHE A 48 6.71 0.10 6.89
C PHE A 48 7.63 -0.81 7.72
N ARG A 49 8.81 -1.15 7.17
CA ARG A 49 9.76 -2.05 7.84
C ARG A 49 10.56 -1.30 8.91
N GLY A 50 10.55 -1.82 10.13
CA GLY A 50 11.29 -1.24 11.25
C GLY A 50 10.52 -1.42 12.56
N ILE A 51 11.15 -1.07 13.68
CA ILE A 51 10.55 -1.19 15.03
C ILE A 51 9.58 -0.02 15.30
N ASP A 52 9.68 1.06 14.53
CA ASP A 52 8.91 2.31 14.74
C ASP A 52 8.13 2.79 13.51
N THR A 53 8.21 2.12 12.35
CA THR A 53 7.57 2.57 11.11
C THR A 53 6.06 2.41 11.11
N ASP A 54 5.51 1.37 11.76
CA ASP A 54 4.06 1.24 11.95
C ASP A 54 3.46 2.37 12.81
N ARG A 55 4.29 3.14 13.54
CA ARG A 55 3.82 4.30 14.32
C ARG A 55 3.37 5.47 13.46
N ASP A 56 3.79 5.50 12.19
CA ASP A 56 3.38 6.54 11.25
C ASP A 56 2.00 6.23 10.62
N LEU A 57 1.50 4.99 10.78
CA LEU A 57 0.17 4.63 10.29
C LEU A 57 -0.93 5.16 11.23
N PRO A 58 -2.06 5.64 10.67
CA PRO A 58 -3.24 5.96 11.44
C PRO A 58 -3.74 4.77 12.27
N ALA A 59 -4.41 5.08 13.39
CA ALA A 59 -5.01 4.05 14.23
C ALA A 59 -6.01 3.19 13.42
N GLY A 60 -5.91 1.87 13.59
CA GLY A 60 -6.74 0.91 12.85
C GLY A 60 -6.15 0.48 11.50
N MET A 61 -4.92 0.91 11.19
CA MET A 61 -4.13 0.40 10.05
C MET A 61 -2.90 -0.39 10.52
N SER A 62 -2.50 -1.38 9.73
CA SER A 62 -1.26 -2.14 9.94
C SER A 62 -0.76 -2.73 8.63
N VAL A 63 0.56 -2.89 8.50
CA VAL A 63 1.18 -3.51 7.32
C VAL A 63 1.89 -4.80 7.71
N GLU A 64 1.67 -5.85 6.93
CA GLU A 64 2.32 -7.15 7.14
C GLU A 64 2.82 -7.75 5.82
N PRO A 65 3.95 -8.46 5.81
CA PRO A 65 4.37 -9.21 4.62
C PRO A 65 3.44 -10.41 4.40
N VAL A 66 3.02 -10.66 3.16
CA VAL A 66 2.18 -11.83 2.78
C VAL A 66 2.87 -13.15 3.14
N GLN A 67 4.20 -13.18 3.02
CA GLN A 67 5.03 -14.29 3.46
C GLN A 67 6.10 -13.77 4.40
N SER A 68 6.07 -14.17 5.67
CA SER A 68 7.03 -13.72 6.68
C SER A 68 8.49 -14.03 6.32
N THR A 69 8.74 -15.01 5.43
CA THR A 69 10.07 -15.37 4.92
C THR A 69 10.56 -14.50 3.77
N ARG A 70 9.72 -13.60 3.22
CA ARG A 70 10.04 -12.70 2.10
C ARG A 70 9.69 -11.25 2.45
N PRO A 71 10.53 -10.56 3.26
CA PRO A 71 10.27 -9.20 3.72
C PRO A 71 10.36 -8.12 2.64
N SER A 72 10.73 -8.47 1.40
CA SER A 72 10.69 -7.58 0.24
C SER A 72 9.66 -8.02 -0.80
N GLY A 73 8.82 -9.00 -0.46
CA GLY A 73 7.74 -9.49 -1.32
C GLY A 73 6.48 -8.64 -1.20
N GLU A 74 5.36 -9.20 -1.64
CA GLU A 74 4.04 -8.58 -1.49
C GLU A 74 3.73 -8.33 0.00
N HIS A 75 3.07 -7.20 0.27
CA HIS A 75 2.59 -6.82 1.59
C HIS A 75 1.08 -6.61 1.55
N VAL A 76 0.47 -6.70 2.73
CA VAL A 76 -0.93 -6.40 2.96
C VAL A 76 -1.02 -5.22 3.91
N LEU A 77 -1.69 -4.15 3.49
CA LEU A 77 -2.13 -3.08 4.37
C LEU A 77 -3.55 -3.39 4.82
N TYR A 78 -3.75 -3.64 6.11
CA TYR A 78 -5.06 -3.69 6.72
C TYR A 78 -5.50 -2.28 7.12
N PHE A 79 -6.78 -1.98 6.95
CA PHE A 79 -7.38 -0.70 7.33
C PHE A 79 -8.80 -0.90 7.88
N ASP A 80 -9.38 0.17 8.43
CA ASP A 80 -10.70 0.14 9.07
C ASP A 80 -10.79 -0.97 10.14
N TYR A 81 -9.75 -1.06 10.98
CA TYR A 81 -9.65 -2.06 12.05
C TYR A 81 -9.77 -3.51 11.56
N GLY A 82 -9.22 -3.79 10.37
CA GLY A 82 -9.17 -5.12 9.76
C GLY A 82 -10.41 -5.49 8.92
N ARG A 83 -11.33 -4.54 8.69
CA ARG A 83 -12.46 -4.72 7.77
C ARG A 83 -12.07 -4.62 6.30
N GLY A 84 -10.99 -3.89 6.02
CA GLY A 84 -10.45 -3.75 4.69
C GLY A 84 -8.99 -4.16 4.61
N TRP A 85 -8.57 -4.56 3.42
CA TRP A 85 -7.17 -4.77 3.12
C TRP A 85 -6.82 -4.48 1.66
N LEU A 86 -5.56 -4.09 1.45
CA LEU A 86 -4.93 -3.89 0.14
C LEU A 86 -3.69 -4.77 0.04
N ARG A 87 -3.60 -5.62 -0.99
CA ARG A 87 -2.36 -6.36 -1.30
C ARG A 87 -1.58 -5.59 -2.35
N TYR A 88 -0.28 -5.42 -2.13
CA TYR A 88 0.56 -4.59 -2.98
C TYR A 88 2.02 -5.01 -3.00
N HIS A 89 2.73 -4.52 -4.01
CA HIS A 89 4.18 -4.57 -4.08
C HIS A 89 4.76 -3.24 -4.56
N PHE A 90 6.02 -2.98 -4.19
CA PHE A 90 6.75 -1.76 -4.49
C PHE A 90 8.10 -2.08 -5.14
N THR A 91 8.40 -1.38 -6.23
CA THR A 91 9.65 -1.55 -7.00
C THR A 91 10.57 -0.33 -6.80
N PRO A 92 11.44 -0.32 -5.77
CA PRO A 92 12.24 0.86 -5.41
C PRO A 92 13.42 1.16 -6.34
N ARG A 93 13.88 0.18 -7.13
CA ARG A 93 15.11 0.28 -7.95
C ARG A 93 14.87 0.63 -9.42
N ALA A 94 13.72 1.21 -9.73
CA ALA A 94 13.38 1.68 -11.06
C ALA A 94 13.81 3.15 -11.25
N THR A 95 13.94 3.59 -12.50
CA THR A 95 14.07 5.02 -12.85
C THR A 95 12.88 5.83 -12.32
N ASP A 96 11.71 5.18 -12.23
CA ASP A 96 10.50 5.70 -11.61
C ASP A 96 9.94 4.65 -10.63
N PRO A 97 10.13 4.83 -9.30
CA PRO A 97 9.64 3.88 -8.32
C PRO A 97 8.12 3.75 -8.33
N GLN A 98 7.64 2.51 -8.45
CA GLN A 98 6.22 2.22 -8.67
C GLN A 98 5.67 1.30 -7.58
N LEU A 99 4.51 1.66 -7.04
CA LEU A 99 3.66 0.86 -6.19
C LEU A 99 2.52 0.28 -7.03
N VAL A 100 2.24 -1.00 -6.88
CA VAL A 100 1.16 -1.67 -7.60
C VAL A 100 0.22 -2.28 -6.58
N LEU A 101 -1.06 -1.92 -6.67
CA LEU A 101 -2.14 -2.49 -5.89
C LEU A 101 -2.71 -3.71 -6.63
N ASP A 102 -2.39 -4.89 -6.11
CA ASP A 102 -2.72 -6.17 -6.72
C ASP A 102 -4.16 -6.57 -6.44
N GLU A 103 -4.63 -6.34 -5.22
CA GLU A 103 -5.98 -6.68 -4.77
C GLU A 103 -6.51 -5.66 -3.75
N CYS A 104 -7.84 -5.53 -3.72
CA CYS A 104 -8.57 -4.66 -2.80
C CYS A 104 -9.83 -5.37 -2.31
N PHE A 105 -10.09 -5.27 -1.00
CA PHE A 105 -11.24 -5.85 -0.33
C PHE A 105 -11.70 -4.98 0.85
N TRP A 106 -13.01 -4.95 1.11
CA TRP A 106 -13.63 -4.33 2.29
C TRP A 106 -15.00 -4.93 2.61
N GLN A 107 -15.32 -5.17 3.89
CA GLN A 107 -16.62 -5.71 4.36
C GLN A 107 -17.09 -5.15 5.71
#